data_AF-D5MIH9-F1
#
_entry.id   AF-D5MIH9-F1
#
_cell.length_a   1.000
_cell.length_b   1.000
_cell.length_c   1.000
_cell.angle_alpha   90.00
_cell.angle_beta   90.00
_cell.angle_gamma   90.00
#
_symmetry.space_group_name_H-M   'P 1'
#
loop_
_entity.id
_entity.type
_entity.pdbx_description
1 polymer ?
#
loop_
_entity_poly.entity_id
_entity_poly.type
_entity_poly.pdbx_seq_one_letter_code
_entity_poly.pdbx_strand_id
1 'polypeptide(L)'
;MLATLRARIGRFTAWFTIALLLLLAVWRFLSPLYAQGMATVGQTILHATGMLPPDSHLEARDRRVWIVRPVTKSDGSAGMATVNVLDDATYVNMILLVSLTIATPLLGLATKAKICLAGGAGLSMLHLADLYIKLRWTAVYPGLQAHGMMPEAASSFTVKLYEWGYAFFSVNGFGLFPILLWFAATAFWWPQHAQTAEVKPSRRKRAKGAATHKR
;
A
#
# COMPACT_ATOMS: atom_id res chain seq x y z
N MET A 1 -5.41 -28.33 -22.61
CA MET A 1 -4.72 -27.63 -21.50
C MET A 1 -4.41 -26.17 -21.84
N LEU A 2 -3.72 -25.87 -22.94
CA LEU A 2 -3.42 -24.50 -23.41
C LEU A 2 -4.67 -23.63 -23.69
N ALA A 3 -5.69 -24.17 -24.36
CA ALA A 3 -6.92 -23.41 -24.65
C ALA A 3 -7.72 -23.05 -23.38
N THR A 4 -7.76 -23.97 -22.41
CA THR A 4 -8.41 -23.76 -21.11
C THR A 4 -7.68 -22.72 -20.26
N LEU A 5 -6.34 -22.75 -20.30
CA LEU A 5 -5.50 -21.74 -19.64
C LEU A 5 -5.72 -20.36 -20.27
N ARG A 6 -5.72 -20.28 -21.60
CA ARG A 6 -5.95 -19.05 -22.37
C ARG A 6 -7.32 -18.42 -22.08
N ALA A 7 -8.37 -19.24 -22.00
CA ALA A 7 -9.72 -18.78 -21.66
C ALA A 7 -9.83 -18.25 -20.21
N ARG A 8 -9.13 -18.88 -19.25
CA ARG A 8 -9.08 -18.43 -17.85
C ARG A 8 -8.28 -17.13 -17.71
N ILE A 9 -7.14 -17.03 -18.38
CA ILE A 9 -6.32 -15.81 -18.42
C ILE A 9 -7.11 -14.67 -19.04
N GLY A 10 -7.75 -14.88 -20.20
CA GLY A 10 -8.54 -13.83 -20.86
C GLY A 10 -9.67 -13.27 -20.00
N ARG A 11 -10.41 -14.13 -19.30
CA ARG A 11 -11.46 -13.68 -18.35
C ARG A 11 -10.85 -12.94 -17.16
N PHE A 12 -9.79 -13.46 -16.56
CA PHE A 12 -9.11 -12.80 -15.45
C PHE A 12 -8.63 -11.40 -15.85
N THR A 13 -7.94 -11.28 -16.99
CA THR A 13 -7.45 -10.01 -17.51
C THR A 13 -8.60 -9.03 -17.74
N ALA A 14 -9.69 -9.46 -18.37
CA ALA A 14 -10.85 -8.59 -18.59
C ALA A 14 -11.46 -8.10 -17.27
N TRP A 15 -11.71 -9.00 -16.31
CA TRP A 15 -12.26 -8.62 -15.00
C TRP A 15 -11.33 -7.74 -14.20
N PHE A 16 -10.02 -8.01 -14.24
CA PHE A 16 -9.00 -7.18 -13.62
C PHE A 16 -8.98 -5.79 -14.24
N THR A 17 -8.97 -5.67 -15.56
CA THR A 17 -8.99 -4.37 -16.24
C THR A 17 -10.24 -3.58 -15.91
N ILE A 18 -11.42 -4.21 -15.92
CA ILE A 18 -12.68 -3.55 -15.55
C ILE A 18 -12.62 -3.07 -14.08
N ALA A 19 -12.23 -3.95 -13.16
CA ALA A 19 -12.12 -3.60 -11.75
C ALA A 19 -11.12 -2.45 -11.52
N LEU A 20 -9.97 -2.49 -12.19
CA LEU A 20 -8.94 -1.47 -12.11
C LEU A 20 -9.45 -0.11 -12.62
N LEU A 21 -10.10 -0.08 -13.79
CA LEU A 21 -10.63 1.16 -14.36
C LEU A 21 -11.74 1.75 -13.48
N LEU A 22 -12.65 0.91 -12.97
CA LEU A 22 -13.72 1.37 -12.07
C LEU A 22 -13.14 1.90 -10.77
N LEU A 23 -12.19 1.21 -10.16
CA LEU A 23 -11.56 1.65 -8.92
C LEU A 23 -10.71 2.90 -9.11
N LEU A 24 -10.02 3.07 -10.24
CA LEU A 24 -9.33 4.32 -10.59
C LEU A 24 -10.33 5.48 -10.76
N ALA A 25 -11.48 5.24 -11.37
CA ALA A 25 -12.53 6.24 -11.51
C ALA A 25 -13.11 6.63 -10.15
N VAL A 26 -13.43 5.67 -9.28
CA VAL A 26 -13.89 5.92 -7.90
C VAL A 26 -12.81 6.64 -7.09
N TRP A 27 -11.55 6.22 -7.22
CA TRP A 27 -10.41 6.86 -6.58
C TRP A 27 -10.29 8.32 -6.99
N ARG A 28 -10.72 8.70 -8.21
CA ARG A 28 -10.69 10.09 -8.61
C ARG A 28 -11.53 10.97 -7.64
N PHE A 29 -12.58 10.43 -7.06
CA PHE A 29 -13.42 11.18 -6.13
C PHE A 29 -12.96 11.05 -4.68
N LEU A 30 -12.35 9.93 -4.31
CA LEU A 30 -11.91 9.66 -2.93
C LEU A 30 -10.50 10.17 -2.59
N SER A 31 -9.63 10.35 -3.57
CA SER A 31 -8.23 10.79 -3.38
C SER A 31 -8.09 12.07 -2.53
N PRO A 32 -8.94 13.11 -2.65
CA PRO A 32 -8.84 14.28 -1.79
C PRO A 32 -9.13 13.98 -0.32
N LEU A 33 -10.20 13.22 -0.03
CA LEU A 33 -10.56 12.82 1.32
C LEU A 33 -9.47 11.95 1.94
N TYR A 34 -8.88 11.07 1.12
CA TYR A 34 -7.78 10.24 1.55
C TYR A 34 -6.53 11.08 1.88
N ALA A 35 -6.16 12.04 1.02
CA ALA A 35 -5.03 12.94 1.29
C ALA A 35 -5.24 13.74 2.58
N GLN A 36 -6.47 14.21 2.84
CA GLN A 36 -6.84 14.85 4.10
C GLN A 36 -6.70 13.92 5.31
N GLY A 37 -7.15 12.67 5.17
CA GLY A 37 -6.99 11.65 6.21
C GLY A 37 -5.52 11.36 6.50
N MET A 38 -4.69 11.22 5.47
CA MET A 38 -3.25 11.02 5.61
C MET A 38 -2.53 12.22 6.21
N ALA A 39 -2.90 13.44 5.83
CA ALA A 39 -2.34 14.64 6.45
C ALA A 39 -2.68 14.67 7.95
N THR A 40 -3.93 14.40 8.33
CA THR A 40 -4.37 14.40 9.73
C THR A 40 -3.71 13.29 10.55
N VAL A 41 -3.74 12.05 10.05
CA VAL A 41 -3.14 10.89 10.73
C VAL A 41 -1.62 11.02 10.78
N GLY A 42 -1.00 11.42 9.66
CA GLY A 42 0.43 11.69 9.58
C GLY A 42 0.85 12.77 10.56
N GLN A 43 0.13 13.89 10.61
CA GLN A 43 0.39 14.98 11.55
C GLN A 43 0.37 14.45 13.00
N THR A 44 -0.68 13.71 13.35
CA THR A 44 -0.86 13.15 14.70
C THR A 44 0.26 12.19 15.06
N ILE A 45 0.58 11.23 14.20
CA ILE A 45 1.59 10.20 14.46
C ILE A 45 2.98 10.83 14.53
N LEU A 46 3.33 11.68 13.56
CA LEU A 46 4.67 12.27 13.48
C LEU A 46 4.91 13.26 14.61
N HIS A 47 3.88 14.00 15.03
CA HIS A 47 3.96 14.87 16.21
C HIS A 47 4.11 14.03 17.49
N ALA A 48 3.26 13.01 17.70
CA ALA A 48 3.30 12.16 18.89
C ALA A 48 4.63 11.39 19.04
N THR A 49 5.33 11.12 17.94
CA THR A 49 6.62 10.43 17.93
C THR A 49 7.81 11.37 17.92
N GLY A 50 7.59 12.70 17.94
CA GLY A 50 8.66 13.70 17.85
C GLY A 50 9.43 13.69 16.53
N MET A 51 8.88 13.04 15.49
CA MET A 51 9.49 12.92 14.17
C MET A 51 9.16 14.11 13.26
N LEU A 52 8.14 14.89 13.60
CA LEU A 52 7.80 16.13 12.92
C LEU A 52 8.67 17.27 13.48
N PRO A 53 9.41 18.03 12.66
CA PRO A 53 10.15 19.18 13.14
C PRO A 53 9.21 20.24 13.77
N PRO A 54 9.70 21.04 14.74
CA PRO A 54 8.91 22.12 15.34
C PRO A 54 8.32 23.04 14.29
N ASP A 55 7.12 23.57 14.57
CA ASP A 55 6.37 24.49 13.71
C ASP A 55 6.13 23.99 12.28
N SER A 56 6.28 22.68 12.05
CA SER A 56 5.94 22.03 10.80
C SER A 56 4.53 21.47 10.84
N HIS A 57 3.84 21.51 9.70
CA HIS A 57 2.52 20.91 9.57
C HIS A 57 2.31 20.29 8.19
N LEU A 58 1.51 19.24 8.16
CA LEU A 58 1.05 18.63 6.93
C LEU A 58 -0.23 19.31 6.44
N GLU A 59 -0.26 19.61 5.15
CA GLU A 59 -1.43 20.14 4.46
C GLU A 59 -1.82 19.22 3.31
N ALA A 60 -3.11 18.88 3.23
CA ALA A 60 -3.66 18.26 2.03
C ALA A 60 -4.06 19.35 1.03
N ARG A 61 -3.50 19.30 -0.17
CA ARG A 61 -3.89 20.18 -1.29
C ARG A 61 -4.24 19.30 -2.49
N ASP A 62 -5.48 19.42 -2.94
CA ASP A 62 -6.11 18.54 -3.94
C ASP A 62 -6.05 17.07 -3.56
N ARG A 63 -4.99 16.37 -3.96
CA ARG A 63 -4.78 14.91 -3.81
C ARG A 63 -3.41 14.56 -3.27
N ARG A 64 -2.70 15.59 -2.84
CA ARG A 64 -1.31 15.52 -2.43
C ARG A 64 -1.20 15.96 -1.00
N VAL A 65 -0.25 15.36 -0.29
CA VAL A 65 0.13 15.83 1.04
C VAL A 65 1.43 16.59 0.90
N TRP A 66 1.40 17.82 1.40
CA TRP A 66 2.53 18.72 1.44
C TRP A 66 2.95 18.87 2.90
N ILE A 67 4.26 18.92 3.14
CA ILE A 67 4.77 19.46 4.39
C ILE A 67 5.05 20.95 4.19
N VAL A 68 4.61 21.75 5.14
CA VAL A 68 5.02 23.13 5.31
C VAL A 68 5.90 23.19 6.57
N ARG A 69 7.11 23.73 6.46
CA ARG A 69 8.04 23.79 7.60
C ARG A 69 8.91 25.04 7.59
N PRO A 70 9.38 25.49 8.77
CA PRO A 70 10.38 26.54 8.84
C PRO A 70 11.70 26.10 8.22
N VAL A 71 12.37 27.04 7.56
CA VAL A 71 13.73 26.87 7.02
C VAL A 71 14.53 28.14 7.23
N THR A 72 15.84 27.99 7.36
CA THR A 72 16.78 29.11 7.29
C THR A 72 17.24 29.26 5.85
N LYS A 73 17.10 30.46 5.30
CA LYS A 73 17.61 30.77 3.96
C LYS A 73 19.12 30.99 3.99
N SER A 74 19.76 30.96 2.82
CA SER A 74 21.20 31.18 2.67
C SER A 74 21.67 32.55 3.17
N ASP A 75 20.78 33.55 3.23
CA ASP A 75 21.02 34.88 3.77
C ASP A 75 20.82 34.98 5.30
N GLY A 76 20.52 33.86 5.96
CA GLY A 76 20.26 33.79 7.41
C GLY A 76 18.84 34.19 7.82
N SER A 77 18.00 34.63 6.87
CA SER A 77 16.60 34.97 7.17
C SER A 77 15.72 33.72 7.35
N ALA A 78 14.66 33.85 8.13
CA ALA A 78 13.66 32.80 8.30
C ALA A 78 12.72 32.75 7.07
N GLY A 79 12.29 31.54 6.71
CA GLY A 79 11.30 31.31 5.67
C GLY A 79 10.50 30.03 5.89
N MET A 80 9.57 29.76 4.98
CA MET A 80 8.79 28.51 4.96
C MET A 80 9.06 27.76 3.66
N ALA A 81 9.30 26.46 3.77
CA ALA A 81 9.40 25.55 2.64
C ALA A 81 8.13 24.70 2.55
N THR A 82 7.58 24.57 1.35
CA THR A 82 6.46 23.68 1.07
C THR A 82 6.93 22.58 0.13
N VAL A 83 6.89 21.32 0.59
CA VAL A 83 7.41 20.18 -0.16
C VAL A 83 6.34 19.11 -0.29
N ASN A 84 6.14 18.61 -1.51
CA ASN A 84 5.23 17.50 -1.75
C ASN A 84 5.88 16.22 -1.21
N VAL A 85 5.21 15.58 -0.25
CA VAL A 85 5.70 14.35 0.40
C VAL A 85 4.87 13.14 -0.01
N LEU A 86 3.66 13.33 -0.53
CA LEU A 86 2.80 12.23 -0.94
C LEU A 86 1.98 12.62 -2.17
N ASP A 87 2.13 11.86 -3.25
CA ASP A 87 1.43 12.10 -4.52
C ASP A 87 0.30 11.09 -4.74
N ASP A 88 -0.66 11.44 -5.59
CA ASP A 88 -1.80 10.60 -5.97
C ASP A 88 -1.35 9.26 -6.58
N ALA A 89 -0.21 9.27 -7.29
CA ALA A 89 0.39 8.09 -7.89
C ALA A 89 0.84 7.05 -6.85
N THR A 90 1.13 7.48 -5.61
CA THR A 90 1.52 6.59 -4.52
C THR A 90 0.42 5.57 -4.18
N TYR A 91 -0.85 5.88 -4.48
CA TYR A 91 -1.99 5.05 -4.09
C TYR A 91 -2.49 4.07 -5.15
N VAL A 92 -1.92 4.14 -6.37
CA VAL A 92 -2.20 3.17 -7.45
C VAL A 92 -1.97 1.74 -6.98
N ASN A 93 -1.06 1.54 -6.03
CA ASN A 93 -0.75 0.23 -5.46
C ASN A 93 -1.89 -0.34 -4.59
N MET A 94 -2.61 0.49 -3.83
CA MET A 94 -3.81 0.02 -3.12
C MET A 94 -4.91 -0.37 -4.11
N ILE A 95 -5.13 0.45 -5.13
CA ILE A 95 -6.12 0.18 -6.19
C ILE A 95 -5.76 -1.12 -6.91
N LEU A 96 -4.48 -1.31 -7.24
CA LEU A 96 -3.95 -2.50 -7.88
C LEU A 96 -4.20 -3.75 -7.02
N LEU A 97 -3.88 -3.69 -5.73
CA LEU A 97 -4.12 -4.78 -4.79
C LEU A 97 -5.61 -5.18 -4.74
N VAL A 98 -6.49 -4.20 -4.60
CA VAL A 98 -7.95 -4.45 -4.53
C VAL A 98 -8.45 -5.01 -5.86
N SER A 99 -8.01 -4.44 -6.99
CA SER A 99 -8.38 -4.89 -8.33
C SER A 99 -7.96 -6.34 -8.58
N LEU A 100 -6.72 -6.67 -8.26
CA LEU A 100 -6.17 -8.03 -8.36
C LEU A 100 -6.98 -9.00 -7.47
N THR A 101 -7.27 -8.60 -6.23
CA THR A 101 -8.03 -9.43 -5.29
C THR A 101 -9.45 -9.71 -5.78
N ILE A 102 -10.15 -8.70 -6.29
CA ILE A 102 -11.50 -8.83 -6.83
C ILE A 102 -11.47 -9.77 -8.04
N ALA A 103 -10.51 -9.57 -8.95
CA ALA A 103 -10.38 -10.33 -10.18
C ALA A 103 -10.03 -11.81 -9.96
N THR A 104 -9.44 -12.18 -8.81
CA THR A 104 -9.11 -13.58 -8.51
C THR A 104 -10.37 -14.42 -8.34
N PRO A 105 -10.66 -15.38 -9.24
CA PRO A 105 -11.95 -16.06 -9.29
C PRO A 105 -12.10 -17.19 -8.24
N LEU A 106 -10.98 -17.71 -7.71
CA LEU A 106 -10.97 -18.88 -6.83
C LEU A 106 -11.07 -18.56 -5.34
N LEU A 107 -11.08 -17.28 -4.98
CA LEU A 107 -11.12 -16.85 -3.57
C LEU A 107 -12.56 -16.56 -3.15
N GLY A 108 -13.00 -17.18 -2.06
CA GLY A 108 -14.26 -16.80 -1.40
C GLY A 108 -14.21 -15.36 -0.88
N LEU A 109 -15.38 -14.73 -0.71
CA LEU A 109 -15.50 -13.32 -0.30
C LEU A 109 -14.77 -13.04 1.03
N ALA A 110 -14.88 -13.93 2.01
CA ALA A 110 -14.20 -13.80 3.30
C ALA A 110 -12.67 -13.80 3.15
N THR A 111 -12.12 -14.63 2.26
CA THR A 111 -10.68 -14.67 2.00
C THR A 111 -10.23 -13.41 1.27
N LYS A 112 -11.00 -12.95 0.27
CA LYS A 112 -10.75 -11.65 -0.41
C LYS A 112 -10.74 -10.48 0.57
N ALA A 113 -11.67 -10.45 1.52
CA ALA A 113 -11.72 -9.41 2.55
C ALA A 113 -10.48 -9.43 3.45
N LYS A 114 -10.08 -10.60 3.97
CA LYS A 114 -8.86 -10.75 4.79
C LYS A 114 -7.62 -10.30 4.05
N ILE A 115 -7.52 -10.67 2.77
CA ILE A 115 -6.46 -10.28 1.86
C ILE A 115 -6.40 -8.75 1.72
N CYS A 116 -7.52 -8.11 1.39
CA CYS A 116 -7.57 -6.66 1.21
C CYS A 116 -7.23 -5.93 2.51
N LEU A 117 -7.69 -6.43 3.66
CA LEU A 117 -7.39 -5.84 4.96
C LEU A 117 -5.91 -5.98 5.33
N ALA A 118 -5.34 -7.18 5.21
CA ALA A 118 -3.94 -7.42 5.56
C ALA A 118 -2.99 -6.68 4.61
N GLY A 119 -3.23 -6.77 3.30
CA GLY A 119 -2.42 -6.07 2.30
C GLY A 119 -2.60 -4.55 2.39
N GLY A 120 -3.83 -4.08 2.62
CA GLY A 120 -4.11 -2.66 2.85
C GLY A 120 -3.40 -2.11 4.08
N ALA A 121 -3.42 -2.84 5.21
CA ALA A 121 -2.68 -2.45 6.41
C ALA A 121 -1.17 -2.38 6.17
N GLY A 122 -0.60 -3.39 5.50
CA GLY A 122 0.83 -3.40 5.14
C GLY A 122 1.21 -2.24 4.23
N LEU A 123 0.40 -1.94 3.21
CA LEU A 123 0.61 -0.78 2.34
C LEU A 123 0.51 0.54 3.11
N SER A 124 -0.47 0.71 3.99
CA SER A 124 -0.58 1.90 4.85
C SER A 124 0.67 2.12 5.71
N MET A 125 1.24 1.05 6.29
CA MET A 125 2.49 1.15 7.05
C MET A 125 3.66 1.57 6.16
N LEU A 126 3.76 1.02 4.95
CA LEU A 126 4.79 1.43 3.98
C LEU A 126 4.63 2.89 3.54
N HIS A 127 3.39 3.37 3.40
CA HIS A 127 3.12 4.78 3.09
C HIS A 127 3.56 5.72 4.22
N LEU A 128 3.33 5.34 5.48
CA LEU A 128 3.82 6.11 6.62
C LEU A 128 5.36 6.10 6.70
N ALA A 129 6.00 4.96 6.43
CA ALA A 129 7.45 4.86 6.40
C ALA A 129 8.08 5.72 5.29
N ASP A 130 7.49 5.72 4.09
CA ASP A 130 7.92 6.60 3.01
C ASP A 130 7.74 8.08 3.34
N LEU A 131 6.57 8.45 3.87
CA LEU A 131 6.29 9.82 4.30
C LEU A 131 7.39 10.29 5.25
N TYR A 132 7.74 9.47 6.25
CA TYR A 132 8.84 9.75 7.17
C TYR A 132 10.19 9.93 6.45
N ILE A 133 10.54 9.03 5.54
CA ILE A 133 11.82 9.11 4.80
C ILE A 133 11.88 10.38 3.96
N LYS A 134 10.82 10.75 3.26
CA LYS A 134 10.76 11.99 2.46
C LYS A 134 10.84 13.23 3.33
N LEU A 135 10.17 13.23 4.47
CA LEU A 135 10.24 14.32 5.44
C LEU A 135 11.69 14.56 5.89
N ARG A 136 12.39 13.50 6.28
CA ARG A 136 13.78 13.61 6.72
C ARG A 136 14.74 13.89 5.57
N TRP A 137 14.58 13.22 4.43
CA TRP A 137 15.38 13.46 3.23
C TRP A 137 15.34 14.93 2.83
N THR A 138 14.15 15.50 2.71
CA THR A 138 13.99 16.89 2.30
C THR A 138 14.61 17.87 3.28
N ALA A 139 14.83 17.51 4.56
CA ALA A 139 15.45 18.37 5.58
C ALA A 139 16.98 18.39 5.50
N VAL A 140 17.59 17.25 5.19
CA VAL A 140 19.04 17.06 5.15
C VAL A 140 19.61 17.11 3.74
N TYR A 141 18.76 17.32 2.72
CA TYR A 141 19.15 17.23 1.32
C TYR A 141 20.09 18.37 0.91
N PRO A 142 21.29 18.08 0.38
CA PRO A 142 22.24 19.11 -0.06
C PRO A 142 21.69 20.03 -1.17
N GLY A 143 20.79 19.54 -2.02
CA GLY A 143 20.18 20.35 -3.10
C GLY A 143 19.21 21.42 -2.60
N LEU A 144 18.93 21.51 -1.30
CA LEU A 144 18.26 22.67 -0.70
C LEU A 144 19.06 23.96 -0.93
N GLN A 145 20.40 23.89 -0.94
CA GLN A 145 21.26 25.05 -1.17
C GLN A 145 21.04 25.66 -2.56
N ALA A 146 20.81 24.82 -3.57
CA ALA A 146 20.47 25.27 -4.92
C ALA A 146 19.12 26.02 -4.98
N HIS A 147 18.29 25.87 -3.94
CA HIS A 147 17.02 26.57 -3.76
C HIS A 147 17.11 27.68 -2.69
N GLY A 148 18.33 28.10 -2.31
CA GLY A 148 18.56 29.17 -1.33
C GLY A 148 18.21 28.80 0.12
N MET A 149 18.12 27.51 0.43
CA MET A 149 17.79 27.00 1.77
C MET A 149 19.00 26.29 2.40
N MET A 150 19.22 26.49 3.70
CA MET A 150 20.24 25.77 4.45
C MET A 150 19.72 24.40 4.91
N PRO A 151 20.42 23.29 4.61
CA PRO A 151 20.06 21.97 5.11
C PRO A 151 20.27 21.87 6.62
N GLU A 152 19.48 21.02 7.27
CA GLU A 152 19.74 20.61 8.66
C GLU A 152 21.13 19.96 8.77
N ALA A 153 21.87 20.29 9.84
CA ALA A 153 23.14 19.66 10.12
C ALA A 153 22.93 18.17 10.37
N ALA A 154 23.49 17.32 9.49
CA ALA A 154 23.40 15.87 9.58
C ALA A 154 24.73 15.23 9.21
N SER A 155 24.99 14.04 9.76
CA SER A 155 26.17 13.27 9.38
C SER A 155 26.08 12.80 7.92
N SER A 156 27.22 12.60 7.26
CA SER A 156 27.25 12.06 5.89
C SER A 156 26.58 10.70 5.76
N PHE A 157 26.66 9.87 6.81
CA PHE A 157 25.96 8.59 6.89
C PHE A 157 24.43 8.79 6.90
N THR A 158 23.93 9.72 7.71
CA THR A 158 22.50 10.05 7.79
C THR A 158 21.95 10.54 6.46
N VAL A 159 22.67 11.43 5.78
CA VAL A 159 22.28 11.93 4.45
C VAL A 159 22.18 10.76 3.46
N LYS A 160 23.20 9.91 3.38
CA LYS A 160 23.18 8.72 2.50
C LYS A 160 22.06 7.76 2.85
N LEU A 161 21.79 7.52 4.13
CA LEU A 161 20.71 6.62 4.55
C LEU A 161 19.35 7.08 4.02
N TYR A 162 19.03 8.38 4.16
CA TYR A 162 17.78 8.93 3.66
C TYR A 162 17.76 9.06 2.14
N GLU A 163 18.90 9.29 1.48
CA GLU A 163 19.02 9.25 0.03
C GLU A 163 18.65 7.86 -0.51
N TRP A 164 19.27 6.81 0.06
CA TRP A 164 18.99 5.43 -0.30
C TRP A 164 17.57 5.02 0.03
N GLY A 165 17.04 5.43 1.19
CA GLY A 165 15.64 5.22 1.54
C GLY A 165 14.71 5.87 0.52
N TYR A 166 14.93 7.15 0.20
CA TYR A 166 14.15 7.88 -0.78
C TYR A 166 14.20 7.20 -2.16
N ALA A 167 15.40 6.82 -2.61
CA ALA A 167 15.57 6.09 -3.87
C ALA A 167 14.88 4.73 -3.82
N PHE A 168 14.99 3.99 -2.72
CA PHE A 168 14.34 2.69 -2.56
C PHE A 168 12.82 2.82 -2.70
N PHE A 169 12.18 3.75 -1.98
CA PHE A 169 10.73 3.94 -2.04
C PHE A 169 10.26 4.54 -3.38
N SER A 170 11.07 5.43 -3.98
CA SER A 170 10.77 6.05 -5.27
C SER A 170 10.91 5.07 -6.45
N VAL A 171 11.93 4.20 -6.44
CA VAL A 171 12.26 3.27 -7.54
C VAL A 171 11.51 1.95 -7.41
N ASN A 172 11.42 1.36 -6.21
CA ASN A 172 10.70 0.10 -6.01
C ASN A 172 9.18 0.28 -5.91
N GLY A 173 8.71 1.52 -6.12
CA GLY A 173 7.33 1.86 -6.37
C GLY A 173 6.40 1.34 -5.29
N PHE A 174 6.49 1.89 -4.08
CA PHE A 174 5.40 1.87 -3.10
C PHE A 174 4.60 0.56 -2.96
N GLY A 175 5.25 -0.60 -2.96
CA GLY A 175 4.54 -1.85 -2.81
C GLY A 175 4.22 -2.62 -4.08
N LEU A 176 4.64 -2.24 -5.29
CA LEU A 176 4.47 -3.13 -6.46
C LEU A 176 5.15 -4.49 -6.21
N PHE A 177 6.40 -4.46 -5.77
CA PHE A 177 7.14 -5.68 -5.43
C PHE A 177 6.50 -6.45 -4.26
N PRO A 178 6.20 -5.85 -3.09
CA PRO A 178 5.42 -6.48 -2.03
C PRO A 178 4.04 -7.01 -2.46
N ILE A 179 3.28 -6.29 -3.28
CA ILE A 179 1.97 -6.72 -3.79
C ILE A 179 2.14 -7.93 -4.69
N LEU A 180 3.13 -7.93 -5.58
CA LEU A 180 3.42 -9.08 -6.44
C LEU A 180 3.86 -10.30 -5.62
N LEU A 181 4.71 -10.11 -4.61
CA LEU A 181 5.16 -11.18 -3.70
C LEU A 181 4.02 -11.72 -2.84
N TRP A 182 3.21 -10.82 -2.29
CA TRP A 182 2.06 -11.13 -1.45
C TRP A 182 0.94 -11.80 -2.27
N PHE A 183 0.69 -11.32 -3.49
CA PHE A 183 -0.27 -11.93 -4.42
C PHE A 183 0.24 -13.28 -4.92
N ALA A 184 1.54 -13.41 -5.22
CA ALA A 184 2.14 -14.70 -5.56
C ALA A 184 1.97 -15.71 -4.41
N ALA A 185 2.24 -15.30 -3.16
CA ALA A 185 2.09 -16.14 -1.98
C ALA A 185 0.62 -16.52 -1.69
N THR A 186 -0.34 -15.63 -1.92
CA THR A 186 -1.75 -15.90 -1.59
C THR A 186 -2.55 -16.52 -2.73
N ALA A 187 -2.23 -16.21 -3.99
CA ALA A 187 -2.92 -16.78 -5.15
C ALA A 187 -2.35 -18.14 -5.58
N PHE A 188 -1.05 -18.41 -5.40
CA PHE A 188 -0.43 -19.69 -5.80
C PHE A 188 -0.23 -20.68 -4.66
N TRP A 189 0.09 -20.22 -3.43
CA TRP A 189 0.39 -21.11 -2.31
C TRP A 189 -0.84 -21.48 -1.47
N TRP A 190 -1.77 -20.55 -1.26
CA TRP A 190 -2.96 -20.78 -0.42
C TRP A 190 -3.91 -21.88 -0.93
N PRO A 191 -4.16 -22.04 -2.25
CA PRO A 191 -5.00 -23.13 -2.75
C PRO A 191 -4.45 -24.53 -2.47
N GLN A 192 -3.12 -24.67 -2.36
CA GLN A 192 -2.49 -25.97 -2.11
C GLN A 192 -2.70 -26.47 -0.67
N HIS A 193 -2.81 -25.56 0.30
CA HIS A 193 -3.12 -25.91 1.68
C HIS A 193 -4.62 -26.18 1.94
N ALA A 194 -5.52 -25.54 1.19
CA ALA A 194 -6.95 -25.81 1.31
C ALA A 194 -7.34 -27.18 0.72
N GLN A 195 -6.70 -27.59 -0.39
CA GLN A 195 -6.94 -28.91 -1.00
C GLN A 195 -6.33 -30.09 -0.24
N THR A 196 -5.34 -29.85 0.63
CA THR A 196 -4.74 -30.90 1.47
C THR A 196 -5.47 -31.13 2.79
N ALA A 197 -6.35 -30.21 3.20
CA ALA A 197 -7.16 -30.34 4.41
C ALA A 197 -8.46 -31.14 4.20
N GLU A 198 -8.97 -31.22 2.97
CA GLU A 198 -10.09 -32.09 2.61
C GLU A 198 -9.55 -33.32 1.86
N VAL A 199 -9.35 -34.42 2.60
CA VAL A 199 -9.71 -35.80 2.25
C VAL A 199 -9.19 -36.72 3.36
N LYS A 200 -10.08 -37.09 4.29
CA LYS A 200 -10.07 -38.43 4.88
C LYS A 200 -11.44 -39.05 4.58
N PRO A 201 -11.53 -40.05 3.69
CA PRO A 201 -12.78 -40.78 3.52
C PRO A 201 -12.96 -41.69 4.74
N SER A 202 -13.89 -41.37 5.63
CA SER A 202 -14.30 -42.33 6.65
C SER A 202 -15.06 -43.46 5.95
N ARG A 203 -14.41 -44.63 5.92
CA ARG A 203 -14.91 -45.91 5.40
C ARG A 203 -16.39 -46.14 5.74
N ARG A 204 -17.16 -46.31 4.67
CA ARG A 204 -18.39 -47.13 4.59
C ARG A 204 -18.32 -48.35 5.52
N LYS A 205 -19.29 -48.51 6.42
CA LYS A 205 -19.82 -49.82 6.79
C LYS A 205 -21.32 -49.87 6.50
N ARG A 206 -21.66 -50.71 5.52
CA ARG A 206 -22.99 -51.24 5.28
C ARG A 206 -23.47 -51.93 6.57
N ALA A 207 -24.66 -51.58 7.03
CA ALA A 207 -25.59 -52.55 7.59
C ALA A 207 -26.91 -52.35 6.84
N LYS A 208 -27.13 -53.24 5.87
CA LYS A 208 -28.45 -53.45 5.26
C LYS A 208 -29.36 -54.05 6.33
N GLY A 209 -30.58 -53.54 6.42
CA GLY A 209 -31.81 -54.31 6.64
C GLY A 209 -31.95 -55.09 7.95
N ALA A 210 -32.68 -54.51 8.90
CA ALA A 210 -33.70 -55.26 9.63
C ALA A 210 -34.95 -54.39 9.66
N ALA A 211 -36.01 -54.90 9.05
CA ALA A 211 -37.26 -54.22 8.80
C ALA A 211 -38.00 -53.91 10.10
N THR A 212 -38.54 -52.70 10.19
CA THR A 212 -39.66 -52.38 11.06
C THR A 212 -40.92 -52.84 10.34
N HIS A 213 -41.59 -53.88 10.85
CA HIS A 213 -43.00 -54.08 10.54
C HIS A 213 -43.78 -54.18 11.84
N LYS A 214 -44.68 -53.21 12.01
CA LYS A 214 -45.71 -53.18 13.03
C LYS A 214 -46.68 -54.36 12.80
N ARG A 215 -46.94 -55.14 13.84
CA ARG A 215 -48.27 -55.30 14.45
C ARG A 215 -48.10 -55.78 15.88
#